data_AF-A0A382VJ25-F1
#
_entry.id   AF-A0A382VJ25-F1
#
_cell.length_a   1.000
_cell.length_b   1.000
_cell.length_c   1.000
_cell.angle_alpha   90.00
_cell.angle_beta   90.00
_cell.angle_gamma   90.00
#
_symmetry.space_group_name_H-M   'P 1'
#
loop_
_entity.id
_entity.type
_entity.pdbx_description
1 polymer ?
#
loop_
_entity_poly.entity_id
_entity_poly.type
_entity_poly.pdbx_seq_one_letter_code
_entity_poly.pdbx_strand_id
1 'polypeptide(L)'
;MRISRWFTEQGKSPYADIEFRTARSEIRNPDGTVVFELDNIEVPAKWSQVACDILAQKYFRKAGIPGVRKRVVEKDVPAWLWREEPDEKALAALPENERDTDETTARQVIDRLAHTWTYWGWKGGYFDAEEDAVAFCDELSHMLAQQMAAPNSPQWFNTGMHWAYGIDGPSQGHFYVDHTSGDLRASKSAYERPQPHACFIQSVADDLVNEGGIMDLWVREARLFKYGSGTGSNFSDIRGDS
;
A
#
# COMPACT_ATOMS: atom_id res chain seq x y z
N MET A 1 14.66 -10.51 15.17
CA MET A 1 13.55 -11.48 15.07
C MET A 1 13.90 -12.53 14.04
N ARG A 2 14.04 -13.77 14.49
CA ARG A 2 14.21 -14.94 13.64
C ARG A 2 12.89 -15.37 13.00
N ILE A 3 12.90 -15.70 11.71
CA ILE A 3 11.71 -16.11 10.95
C ILE A 3 11.91 -17.53 10.40
N SER A 4 11.01 -18.43 10.80
CA SER A 4 10.95 -19.79 10.26
C SER A 4 10.13 -19.81 8.98
N ARG A 5 10.61 -20.56 7.97
CA ARG A 5 9.86 -20.83 6.75
C ARG A 5 8.91 -22.00 6.95
N TRP A 6 7.66 -21.85 6.52
CA TRP A 6 6.62 -22.87 6.61
C TRP A 6 6.01 -23.20 5.25
N PHE A 7 5.91 -22.20 4.37
CA PHE A 7 5.26 -22.32 3.06
C PHE A 7 6.22 -22.16 1.87
N THR A 8 7.40 -21.59 2.11
CA THR A 8 8.37 -21.25 1.08
C THR A 8 9.71 -21.93 1.28
N GLU A 9 10.48 -22.04 0.20
CA GLU A 9 11.85 -22.56 0.24
C GLU A 9 12.85 -21.45 -0.11
N GLN A 10 13.98 -21.43 0.60
CA GLN A 10 15.03 -20.45 0.35
C GLN A 10 15.56 -20.54 -1.08
N GLY A 11 15.67 -19.39 -1.75
CA GLY A 11 16.17 -19.29 -3.13
C GLY A 11 15.16 -19.65 -4.21
N LYS A 12 13.93 -20.05 -3.86
CA LYS A 12 12.81 -20.19 -4.79
C LYS A 12 11.90 -18.96 -4.71
N SER A 13 11.16 -18.70 -5.79
CA SER A 13 10.10 -17.68 -5.77
C SER A 13 9.05 -18.03 -4.71
N PRO A 14 8.51 -17.07 -3.94
CA PRO A 14 7.41 -17.32 -3.01
C PRO A 14 6.13 -17.82 -3.70
N TYR A 15 6.05 -17.64 -5.02
CA TYR A 15 4.97 -18.08 -5.88
C TYR A 15 5.23 -19.42 -6.59
N ALA A 16 6.37 -20.09 -6.32
CA ALA A 16 6.81 -21.25 -7.10
C ALA A 16 5.77 -22.38 -7.19
N ASP A 17 5.05 -22.67 -6.10
CA ASP A 17 4.04 -23.72 -6.03
C ASP A 17 2.61 -23.19 -6.23
N ILE A 18 2.47 -21.96 -6.74
CA ILE A 18 1.19 -21.30 -6.98
C ILE A 18 0.97 -21.18 -8.49
N GLU A 19 -0.01 -21.90 -9.01
CA GLU A 19 -0.46 -21.72 -10.38
C GLU A 19 -1.15 -20.36 -10.52
N PHE A 20 -0.80 -19.60 -11.56
CA PHE A 20 -1.48 -18.36 -11.94
C PHE A 20 -2.24 -18.56 -13.24
N ARG A 21 -3.37 -17.89 -13.36
CA ARG A 21 -4.19 -17.86 -14.57
C ARG A 21 -4.45 -16.43 -15.00
N THR A 22 -4.70 -16.27 -16.29
CA THR A 22 -5.26 -15.03 -16.83
C THR A 22 -6.74 -14.93 -16.49
N ALA A 23 -7.20 -13.74 -16.10
CA ALA A 23 -8.59 -13.43 -15.87
C ALA A 23 -8.96 -12.11 -16.56
N ARG A 24 -10.27 -11.88 -16.67
CA ARG A 24 -10.86 -10.62 -17.10
C ARG A 24 -11.74 -10.12 -15.97
N SER A 25 -11.66 -8.83 -15.64
CA SER A 25 -12.62 -8.17 -14.76
C SER A 25 -13.49 -7.25 -15.59
N GLU A 26 -14.81 -7.38 -15.44
CA GLU A 26 -15.77 -6.59 -16.19
C GLU A 26 -16.96 -6.22 -15.30
N ILE A 27 -17.37 -4.95 -15.36
CA ILE A 27 -18.59 -4.47 -14.73
C ILE A 27 -19.56 -4.04 -15.83
N ARG A 28 -20.79 -4.52 -15.77
CA ARG A 28 -21.88 -4.04 -16.61
C ARG A 28 -22.93 -3.30 -15.78
N ASN A 29 -23.52 -2.28 -16.38
CA ASN A 29 -24.76 -1.69 -15.93
C ASN A 29 -25.93 -2.70 -16.09
N PRO A 30 -27.08 -2.48 -15.43
CA PRO A 30 -28.28 -3.29 -15.65
C PRO A 30 -28.77 -3.35 -17.10
N ASP A 31 -28.43 -2.33 -17.90
CA ASP A 31 -28.73 -2.27 -19.34
C ASP A 31 -27.73 -3.04 -20.23
N GLY A 32 -26.71 -3.67 -19.63
CA GLY A 32 -25.68 -4.45 -20.32
C GLY A 32 -24.47 -3.65 -20.81
N THR A 33 -24.45 -2.32 -20.67
CA THR A 33 -23.30 -1.49 -21.05
C THR A 33 -22.12 -1.70 -20.09
N VAL A 34 -20.90 -1.73 -20.64
CA VAL A 34 -19.67 -1.94 -19.84
C VAL A 34 -19.26 -0.64 -19.16
N VAL A 35 -19.11 -0.68 -17.84
CA VAL A 35 -18.69 0.46 -16.98
C VAL A 35 -17.19 0.44 -16.74
N PHE A 36 -16.63 -0.76 -16.61
CA PHE A 36 -15.22 -0.99 -16.34
C PHE A 36 -14.83 -2.33 -16.93
N GLU A 37 -13.66 -2.38 -17.53
CA GLU A 37 -13.09 -3.59 -18.07
C GLU A 37 -11.58 -3.54 -17.88
N LEU A 38 -11.02 -4.63 -17.38
CA LEU A 38 -9.60 -4.86 -17.33
C LEU A 38 -9.32 -6.30 -17.73
N ASP A 39 -8.71 -6.44 -18.89
CA ASP A 39 -8.37 -7.72 -19.51
C ASP A 39 -6.95 -8.16 -19.14
N ASN A 40 -6.70 -9.44 -19.35
CA ASN A 40 -5.38 -10.04 -19.26
C ASN A 40 -4.69 -9.88 -17.89
N ILE A 41 -5.48 -9.83 -16.81
CA ILE A 41 -4.91 -9.76 -15.47
C ILE A 41 -4.41 -11.13 -15.02
N GLU A 42 -3.27 -11.18 -14.34
CA GLU A 42 -2.73 -12.44 -13.80
C GLU A 42 -3.01 -12.57 -12.30
N VAL A 43 -3.67 -13.65 -11.92
CA VAL A 43 -4.09 -13.92 -10.53
C VAL A 43 -3.84 -15.39 -10.19
N PRO A 44 -3.67 -15.75 -8.90
CA PRO A 44 -3.59 -17.16 -8.52
C PRO A 44 -4.82 -17.94 -9.00
N ALA A 45 -4.62 -19.11 -9.58
CA ALA A 45 -5.67 -19.87 -10.26
C ALA A 45 -6.86 -20.21 -9.36
N LYS A 46 -6.58 -20.42 -8.06
CA LYS A 46 -7.57 -20.72 -7.02
C LYS A 46 -8.45 -19.52 -6.63
N TRP A 47 -8.10 -18.30 -7.00
CA TRP A 47 -8.91 -17.12 -6.66
C TRP A 47 -10.26 -17.17 -7.38
N SER A 48 -11.33 -16.89 -6.64
CA SER A 48 -12.67 -16.76 -7.20
C SER A 48 -12.73 -15.57 -8.17
N GLN A 49 -13.67 -15.60 -9.12
CA GLN A 49 -13.88 -14.46 -10.02
C GLN A 49 -14.16 -13.17 -9.23
N VAL A 50 -14.95 -13.25 -8.14
CA VAL A 50 -15.22 -12.11 -7.25
C VAL A 50 -13.94 -11.53 -6.64
N ALA A 51 -12.98 -12.38 -6.23
CA ALA A 51 -11.70 -11.89 -5.71
C ALA A 51 -10.88 -11.19 -6.80
N CYS A 52 -10.88 -11.73 -8.02
CA CYS A 52 -10.23 -11.12 -9.19
C CYS A 52 -10.85 -9.75 -9.49
N ASP A 53 -12.17 -9.66 -9.46
CA ASP A 53 -12.91 -8.43 -9.69
C ASP A 53 -12.64 -7.38 -8.63
N ILE A 54 -12.63 -7.75 -7.35
CA ILE A 54 -12.30 -6.83 -6.26
C ILE A 54 -10.85 -6.32 -6.40
N LEU A 55 -9.89 -7.20 -6.70
CA LEU A 55 -8.50 -6.82 -6.92
C LEU A 55 -8.40 -5.77 -8.04
N ALA A 56 -8.94 -6.08 -9.22
CA ALA A 56 -8.88 -5.19 -10.38
C ALA A 56 -9.60 -3.86 -10.16
N GLN A 57 -10.73 -3.88 -9.47
CA GLN A 57 -11.56 -2.68 -9.31
C GLN A 57 -11.08 -1.76 -8.21
N LYS A 58 -10.59 -2.32 -7.10
CA LYS A 58 -10.31 -1.58 -5.87
C LYS A 58 -8.83 -1.44 -5.58
N TYR A 59 -8.03 -2.46 -5.84
CA TYR A 59 -6.67 -2.55 -5.29
C TYR A 59 -5.57 -2.36 -6.32
N PHE A 60 -5.81 -2.68 -7.59
CA PHE A 60 -4.91 -2.27 -8.66
C PHE A 60 -4.84 -0.75 -8.77
N ARG A 61 -3.61 -0.27 -8.83
CA ARG A 61 -3.28 1.08 -9.26
C ARG A 61 -3.48 1.14 -10.77
N LYS A 62 -4.44 1.95 -11.20
CA LYS A 62 -4.93 1.98 -12.60
C LYS A 62 -4.20 2.96 -13.53
N ALA A 63 -3.33 3.80 -12.97
CA ALA A 63 -2.57 4.83 -13.68
C ALA A 63 -1.54 5.45 -12.74
N GLY A 64 -0.59 6.22 -13.27
CA GLY A 64 0.40 6.95 -12.47
C GLY A 64 1.62 6.10 -12.11
N ILE A 65 1.74 4.86 -12.61
CA ILE A 65 2.96 4.07 -12.42
C ILE A 65 3.93 4.47 -13.54
N PRO A 66 5.16 4.88 -13.24
CA PRO A 66 6.13 5.21 -14.27
C PRO A 66 6.47 3.97 -15.09
N GLY A 67 6.39 4.05 -16.42
CA GLY A 67 6.68 2.94 -17.34
C GLY A 67 8.12 2.41 -17.22
N VAL A 68 9.06 3.27 -16.82
CA VAL A 68 10.44 2.89 -16.49
C VAL A 68 10.84 3.46 -15.14
N ARG A 69 11.48 2.60 -14.35
CA ARG A 69 11.96 2.92 -13.01
C ARG A 69 13.39 2.43 -12.86
N LYS A 70 14.09 2.99 -11.88
CA LYS A 70 15.44 2.60 -11.49
C LYS A 70 15.48 2.32 -9.99
N ARG A 71 16.35 1.41 -9.58
CA ARG A 71 16.59 1.13 -8.16
C ARG A 71 17.38 2.26 -7.50
N VAL A 72 17.03 2.57 -6.26
CA VAL A 72 17.76 3.54 -5.45
C VAL A 72 18.69 2.82 -4.51
N VAL A 73 19.99 3.00 -4.74
CA VAL A 73 21.03 2.41 -3.90
C VAL A 73 20.98 3.02 -2.51
N GLU A 74 20.77 2.16 -1.52
CA GLU A 74 20.82 2.52 -0.11
C GLU A 74 21.92 1.71 0.58
N LYS A 75 22.89 2.39 1.21
CA LYS A 75 24.11 1.79 1.77
C LYS A 75 23.83 0.64 2.75
N ASP A 76 22.82 0.82 3.60
CA ASP A 76 22.52 -0.10 4.70
C ASP A 76 21.28 -0.96 4.39
N VAL A 77 20.91 -1.10 3.11
CA VAL A 77 19.78 -1.92 2.67
C VAL A 77 20.28 -2.90 1.60
N PRO A 78 19.97 -4.20 1.71
CA PRO A 78 20.32 -5.19 0.70
C PRO A 78 19.78 -4.84 -0.68
N ALA A 79 20.53 -5.18 -1.73
CA ALA A 79 20.21 -4.77 -3.10
C ALA A 79 18.87 -5.29 -3.64
N TRP A 80 18.37 -6.39 -3.07
CA TRP A 80 17.07 -6.96 -3.42
C TRP A 80 15.89 -6.19 -2.79
N LEU A 81 16.15 -5.38 -1.76
CA LEU A 81 15.16 -4.63 -0.98
C LEU A 81 15.21 -3.12 -1.24
N TRP A 82 16.02 -2.68 -2.22
CA TRP A 82 16.04 -1.29 -2.66
C TRP A 82 14.70 -0.87 -3.25
N ARG A 83 14.24 0.32 -2.85
CA ARG A 83 13.09 0.98 -3.46
C ARG A 83 13.38 1.34 -4.91
N GLU A 84 12.32 1.61 -5.67
CA GLU A 84 12.40 2.15 -7.02
C GLU A 84 11.92 3.60 -7.07
N GLU A 85 12.35 4.32 -8.10
CA GLU A 85 11.86 5.65 -8.44
C GLU A 85 11.79 5.83 -9.96
N PRO A 86 10.99 6.79 -10.47
CA PRO A 86 10.94 7.09 -11.91
C PRO A 86 12.35 7.32 -12.48
N ASP A 87 12.67 6.67 -13.60
CA ASP A 87 13.85 7.04 -14.38
C ASP A 87 13.47 8.13 -15.39
N GLU A 88 13.52 9.38 -14.93
CA GLU A 88 13.14 10.56 -15.73
C GLU A 88 13.83 10.62 -17.09
N LYS A 89 15.09 10.16 -17.18
CA LYS A 89 15.84 10.18 -18.44
C LYS A 89 15.33 9.10 -19.39
N ALA A 90 15.07 7.90 -18.90
CA ALA A 90 14.53 6.81 -19.71
C ALA A 90 13.07 7.10 -20.12
N LEU A 91 12.26 7.64 -19.21
CA LEU A 91 10.87 8.03 -19.47
C LEU A 91 10.79 9.11 -20.56
N ALA A 92 11.69 10.11 -20.53
CA ALA A 92 11.73 11.14 -21.56
C ALA A 92 12.03 10.60 -22.97
N ALA A 93 12.68 9.44 -23.07
CA ALA A 93 12.99 8.76 -24.33
C ALA A 93 11.84 7.89 -24.85
N LEU A 94 10.83 7.57 -24.01
CA LEU A 94 9.68 6.78 -24.41
C LEU A 94 8.57 7.61 -25.08
N PRO A 95 7.75 6.99 -25.95
CA PRO A 95 6.47 7.55 -26.38
C PRO A 95 5.59 7.94 -25.19
N GLU A 96 4.82 9.02 -25.31
CA GLU A 96 4.00 9.55 -24.20
C GLU A 96 3.05 8.51 -23.60
N ASN A 97 2.47 7.64 -24.44
CA ASN A 97 1.56 6.56 -24.05
C ASN A 97 2.23 5.37 -23.36
N GLU A 98 3.57 5.35 -23.26
CA GLU A 98 4.35 4.31 -22.59
C GLU A 98 5.03 4.82 -21.30
N ARG A 99 4.89 6.12 -21.00
CA ARG A 99 5.48 6.72 -19.80
C ARG A 99 4.68 6.42 -18.53
N ASP A 100 3.41 6.08 -18.67
CA ASP A 100 2.48 5.77 -17.60
C ASP A 100 1.88 4.38 -17.79
N THR A 101 1.73 3.63 -16.70
CA THR A 101 1.17 2.28 -16.69
C THR A 101 0.37 2.01 -15.41
N ASP A 102 -0.09 0.77 -15.27
CA ASP A 102 -1.00 0.26 -14.27
C ASP A 102 -0.54 -1.11 -13.71
N GLU A 103 -1.17 -1.54 -12.62
CA GLU A 103 -1.02 -2.90 -12.09
C GLU A 103 -1.96 -3.86 -12.83
N THR A 104 -1.40 -4.95 -13.34
CA THR A 104 -2.12 -5.98 -14.09
C THR A 104 -1.94 -7.38 -13.52
N THR A 105 -1.02 -7.58 -12.56
CA THR A 105 -0.86 -8.86 -11.87
C THR A 105 -1.01 -8.73 -10.36
N ALA A 106 -1.65 -9.71 -9.74
CA ALA A 106 -1.72 -9.84 -8.28
C ALA A 106 -0.32 -9.82 -7.64
N ARG A 107 0.72 -10.29 -8.35
CA ARG A 107 2.11 -10.25 -7.87
C ARG A 107 2.57 -8.82 -7.60
N GLN A 108 2.28 -7.86 -8.48
CA GLN A 108 2.66 -6.46 -8.29
C GLN A 108 2.10 -5.89 -6.98
N VAL A 109 0.82 -6.15 -6.70
CA VAL A 109 0.15 -5.71 -5.47
C VAL A 109 0.75 -6.41 -4.26
N ILE A 110 0.90 -7.74 -4.31
CA ILE A 110 1.43 -8.52 -3.20
C ILE A 110 2.88 -8.12 -2.90
N ASP A 111 3.72 -8.00 -3.92
CA ASP A 111 5.12 -7.64 -3.81
C ASP A 111 5.27 -6.23 -3.22
N ARG A 112 4.52 -5.22 -3.72
CA ARG A 112 4.62 -3.88 -3.13
C ARG A 112 4.19 -3.85 -1.66
N LEU A 113 3.31 -4.74 -1.22
CA LEU A 113 2.94 -4.86 0.21
C LEU A 113 4.05 -5.54 0.99
N ALA A 114 4.36 -6.80 0.65
CA ALA A 114 5.29 -7.65 1.39
C ALA A 114 6.69 -7.04 1.42
N HIS A 115 7.19 -6.54 0.29
CA HIS A 115 8.52 -5.95 0.22
C HIS A 115 8.59 -4.63 0.99
N THR A 116 7.54 -3.79 0.94
CA THR A 116 7.54 -2.53 1.70
C THR A 116 7.51 -2.76 3.20
N TRP A 117 6.71 -3.71 3.67
CA TRP A 117 6.73 -4.09 5.09
C TRP A 117 8.07 -4.67 5.51
N THR A 118 8.69 -5.48 4.65
CA THR A 118 10.04 -6.02 4.88
C THR A 118 11.07 -4.90 4.91
N TYR A 119 11.00 -3.94 4.00
CA TYR A 119 11.86 -2.75 3.95
C TYR A 119 11.72 -1.94 5.25
N TRP A 120 10.51 -1.69 5.73
CA TRP A 120 10.31 -0.99 7.01
C TRP A 120 10.84 -1.80 8.20
N GLY A 121 10.61 -3.12 8.24
CA GLY A 121 11.17 -3.99 9.27
C GLY A 121 12.70 -4.01 9.26
N TRP A 122 13.31 -4.00 8.08
CA TRP A 122 14.76 -3.92 7.90
C TRP A 122 15.31 -2.60 8.44
N LYS A 123 14.75 -1.46 8.02
CA LYS A 123 15.14 -0.13 8.52
C LYS A 123 14.93 0.00 10.03
N GLY A 124 13.90 -0.67 10.56
CA GLY A 124 13.62 -0.75 11.99
C GLY A 124 14.53 -1.70 12.79
N GLY A 125 15.44 -2.44 12.14
CA GLY A 125 16.32 -3.39 12.82
C GLY A 125 15.58 -4.60 13.41
N TYR A 126 14.47 -5.00 12.81
CA TYR A 126 13.62 -6.07 13.37
C TYR A 126 14.16 -7.47 13.12
N PHE A 127 14.99 -7.70 12.11
CA PHE A 127 15.46 -9.02 11.71
C PHE A 127 16.81 -9.36 12.34
N ASP A 128 17.02 -10.62 12.75
CA ASP A 128 18.31 -11.04 13.33
C ASP A 128 19.38 -11.24 12.25
N ALA A 129 18.95 -11.66 11.04
CA ALA A 129 19.80 -11.80 9.86
C ALA A 129 19.05 -11.41 8.55
N GLU A 130 19.78 -11.28 7.45
CA GLU A 130 19.20 -11.01 6.12
C GLU A 130 18.28 -12.16 5.68
N GLU A 131 18.64 -13.39 6.00
CA GLU A 131 17.83 -14.57 5.70
C GLU A 131 16.45 -14.52 6.37
N ASP A 132 16.34 -13.90 7.55
CA ASP A 132 15.05 -13.71 8.24
C ASP A 132 14.18 -12.68 7.52
N ALA A 133 14.78 -11.62 6.97
CA ALA A 133 14.06 -10.63 6.18
C ALA A 133 13.55 -11.23 4.86
N VAL A 134 14.37 -12.04 4.19
CA VAL A 134 13.96 -12.77 2.98
C VAL A 134 12.85 -13.77 3.32
N ALA A 135 12.98 -14.54 4.40
CA ALA A 135 11.94 -15.47 4.85
C ALA A 135 10.63 -14.75 5.19
N PHE A 136 10.68 -13.60 5.87
CA PHE A 136 9.51 -12.78 6.16
C PHE A 136 8.79 -12.32 4.89
N CYS A 137 9.55 -11.81 3.92
CA CYS A 137 9.01 -11.37 2.64
C CYS A 137 8.35 -12.52 1.89
N ASP A 138 9.05 -13.66 1.78
CA ASP A 138 8.58 -14.81 1.02
C ASP A 138 7.31 -15.43 1.63
N GLU A 139 7.30 -15.64 2.94
CA GLU A 139 6.15 -16.21 3.66
C GLU A 139 4.93 -15.31 3.54
N LEU A 140 5.09 -13.98 3.67
CA LEU A 140 3.99 -13.03 3.50
C LEU A 140 3.46 -13.02 2.06
N SER A 141 4.33 -12.99 1.06
CA SER A 141 3.92 -13.04 -0.34
C SER A 141 3.12 -14.31 -0.64
N HIS A 142 3.59 -15.46 -0.14
CA HIS A 142 2.88 -16.73 -0.26
C HIS A 142 1.51 -16.70 0.43
N MET A 143 1.47 -16.27 1.70
CA MET A 143 0.25 -16.21 2.49
C MET A 143 -0.81 -15.28 1.87
N LEU A 144 -0.40 -14.14 1.31
CA LEU A 144 -1.29 -13.23 0.59
C LEU A 144 -1.81 -13.88 -0.70
N ALA A 145 -0.94 -14.53 -1.48
CA ALA A 145 -1.33 -15.20 -2.72
C ALA A 145 -2.28 -16.40 -2.49
N GLN A 146 -2.10 -17.15 -1.41
CA GLN A 146 -3.00 -18.24 -1.01
C GLN A 146 -4.22 -17.77 -0.19
N GLN A 147 -4.39 -16.46 0.01
CA GLN A 147 -5.46 -15.87 0.84
C GLN A 147 -5.52 -16.42 2.28
N MET A 148 -4.36 -16.77 2.85
CA MET A 148 -4.23 -17.25 4.23
C MET A 148 -4.29 -16.11 5.25
N ALA A 149 -3.91 -14.91 4.81
CA ALA A 149 -4.03 -13.67 5.56
C ALA A 149 -4.37 -12.53 4.59
N ALA A 150 -4.99 -11.48 5.11
CA ALA A 150 -5.24 -10.26 4.38
C ALA A 150 -5.16 -9.06 5.34
N PRO A 151 -4.43 -7.99 5.01
CA PRO A 151 -4.46 -6.78 5.80
C PRO A 151 -5.76 -6.00 5.57
N ASN A 152 -5.98 -4.96 6.39
CA ASN A 152 -7.08 -4.03 6.19
C ASN A 152 -6.97 -3.27 4.84
N SER A 153 -8.07 -2.73 4.34
CA SER A 153 -8.15 -2.14 2.99
C SER A 153 -7.16 -0.99 2.73
N PRO A 154 -6.93 -0.02 3.65
CA PRO A 154 -5.91 1.01 3.46
C PRO A 154 -4.50 0.51 3.17
N GLN A 155 -4.11 -0.66 3.69
CA GLN A 155 -2.83 -1.27 3.33
C GLN A 155 -2.79 -1.55 1.83
N TRP A 156 -3.82 -2.22 1.29
CA TRP A 156 -3.92 -2.51 -0.14
C TRP A 156 -3.90 -1.24 -1.00
N PHE A 157 -4.51 -0.13 -0.57
CA PHE A 157 -4.54 1.10 -1.36
C PHE A 157 -3.22 1.87 -1.35
N ASN A 158 -2.56 1.96 -0.20
CA ASN A 158 -1.54 2.99 0.02
C ASN A 158 -0.14 2.43 0.23
N THR A 159 0.00 1.20 0.74
CA THR A 159 1.31 0.63 1.07
C THR A 159 2.09 0.30 -0.19
N GLY A 160 3.34 0.74 -0.23
CA GLY A 160 4.27 0.44 -1.30
C GLY A 160 4.16 1.29 -2.56
N MET A 161 3.22 2.24 -2.64
CA MET A 161 3.13 3.14 -3.80
C MET A 161 4.43 3.95 -4.01
N HIS A 162 4.98 4.50 -2.93
CA HIS A 162 6.27 5.18 -2.99
C HIS A 162 7.46 4.21 -3.10
N TRP A 163 7.43 3.09 -2.37
CA TRP A 163 8.57 2.16 -2.35
C TRP A 163 8.75 1.41 -3.68
N ALA A 164 7.66 0.91 -4.27
CA ALA A 164 7.70 0.11 -5.51
C ALA A 164 7.71 0.97 -6.78
N TYR A 165 7.11 2.16 -6.75
CA TYR A 165 6.89 2.97 -7.96
C TYR A 165 7.47 4.38 -7.88
N GLY A 166 7.98 4.81 -6.71
CA GLY A 166 8.38 6.20 -6.47
C GLY A 166 7.24 7.20 -6.61
N ILE A 167 5.99 6.75 -6.50
CA ILE A 167 4.83 7.65 -6.51
C ILE A 167 4.90 8.52 -5.26
N ASP A 168 4.88 9.83 -5.47
CA ASP A 168 4.92 10.82 -4.42
C ASP A 168 3.83 11.90 -4.61
N GLY A 169 3.65 12.74 -3.60
CA GLY A 169 2.68 13.84 -3.62
C GLY A 169 2.86 14.76 -2.41
N PRO A 170 2.32 15.98 -2.47
CA PRO A 170 2.48 16.96 -1.39
C PRO A 170 1.87 16.45 -0.09
N SER A 171 2.48 16.80 1.04
CA SER A 171 1.95 16.49 2.37
C SER A 171 0.45 16.83 2.49
N GLN A 172 -0.29 15.92 3.10
CA GLN A 172 -1.73 16.07 3.35
C GLN A 172 -2.05 16.25 4.84
N GLY A 173 -1.05 16.58 5.66
CA GLY A 173 -1.20 16.75 7.10
C GLY A 173 -1.25 15.44 7.88
N HIS A 174 -0.59 14.39 7.35
CA HIS A 174 -0.36 13.15 8.09
C HIS A 174 0.82 13.30 9.04
N PHE A 175 0.80 12.51 10.12
CA PHE A 175 1.90 12.38 11.06
C PHE A 175 2.35 10.93 11.12
N TYR A 176 3.62 10.74 11.43
CA TYR A 176 4.21 9.44 11.70
C TYR A 176 5.15 9.55 12.90
N VAL A 177 5.39 8.44 13.57
CA VAL A 177 6.41 8.36 14.61
C VAL A 177 7.73 7.94 13.96
N ASP A 178 8.77 8.74 14.17
CA ASP A 178 10.12 8.38 13.74
C ASP A 178 10.59 7.18 14.55
N HIS A 179 10.80 6.04 13.88
CA HIS A 179 11.18 4.79 14.55
C HIS A 179 12.55 4.83 15.24
N THR A 180 13.42 5.80 14.91
CA THR A 180 14.73 5.95 15.56
C THR A 180 14.64 6.87 16.77
N SER A 181 14.02 8.05 16.62
CA SER A 181 13.95 9.02 17.73
C SER A 181 12.74 8.84 18.64
N GLY A 182 11.67 8.19 18.17
CA GLY A 182 10.38 8.10 18.86
C GLY A 182 9.52 9.37 18.73
N ASP A 183 9.99 10.39 18.01
CA ASP A 183 9.28 11.66 17.90
C ASP A 183 8.13 11.58 16.90
N LEU A 184 7.03 12.26 17.23
CA LEU A 184 5.97 12.53 16.27
C LEU A 184 6.45 13.57 15.25
N ARG A 185 6.36 13.25 13.96
CA ARG A 185 6.76 14.12 12.85
C ARG A 185 5.65 14.29 11.85
N ALA A 186 5.49 15.51 11.35
CA ALA A 186 4.65 15.76 10.18
C ALA A 186 5.29 15.12 8.94
N SER A 187 4.50 14.38 8.17
CA SER A 187 4.96 13.83 6.90
C SER A 187 5.15 14.96 5.90
N LYS A 188 6.23 14.91 5.12
CA LYS A 188 6.48 15.83 4.00
C LYS A 188 5.88 15.33 2.68
N SER A 189 5.52 14.05 2.65
CA SER A 189 5.04 13.32 1.49
C SER A 189 3.70 12.65 1.80
N ALA A 190 2.83 12.52 0.78
CA ALA A 190 1.60 11.76 0.88
C ALA A 190 1.80 10.23 0.89
N TYR A 191 2.92 9.73 0.35
CA TYR A 191 3.11 8.31 0.02
C TYR A 191 4.37 7.67 0.61
N GLU A 192 5.42 8.45 0.94
CA GLU A 192 6.64 7.92 1.58
C GLU A 192 6.33 7.30 2.95
N ARG A 193 5.47 7.99 3.70
CA ARG A 193 4.83 7.51 4.93
C ARG A 193 3.34 7.47 4.68
N PRO A 194 2.83 6.39 4.05
CA PRO A 194 1.44 6.34 3.61
C PRO A 194 0.51 6.34 4.83
N GLN A 195 -0.79 6.45 4.59
CA GLN A 195 -1.80 6.17 5.60
C GLN A 195 -2.39 4.75 5.39
N PRO A 196 -1.87 3.70 6.05
CA PRO A 196 -2.29 2.33 5.82
C PRO A 196 -3.10 1.73 6.98
N HIS A 197 -3.64 2.53 7.90
CA HIS A 197 -4.45 2.06 9.03
C HIS A 197 -5.94 2.32 8.82
N ALA A 198 -6.81 1.39 9.17
CA ALA A 198 -8.25 1.54 8.92
C ALA A 198 -9.04 2.27 10.01
N CYS A 199 -8.54 2.32 11.25
CA CYS A 199 -9.35 2.73 12.40
C CYS A 199 -8.63 3.79 13.22
N PHE A 200 -9.33 4.90 13.50
CA PHE A 200 -8.86 5.98 14.36
C PHE A 200 -9.91 6.33 15.40
N ILE A 201 -9.45 6.72 16.60
CA ILE A 201 -10.29 7.32 17.62
C ILE A 201 -9.75 8.72 17.88
N GLN A 202 -10.66 9.71 17.88
CA GLN A 202 -10.31 11.11 18.05
C GLN A 202 -11.05 11.73 19.24
N SER A 203 -10.44 12.73 19.83
CA SER A 203 -11.06 13.63 20.80
C SER A 203 -11.36 14.99 20.16
N VAL A 204 -12.32 15.69 20.75
CA VAL A 204 -12.67 17.06 20.39
C VAL A 204 -12.91 17.87 21.66
N ALA A 205 -12.26 19.02 21.73
CA ALA A 205 -12.50 19.98 22.79
C ALA A 205 -13.71 20.86 22.44
N ASP A 206 -14.37 21.39 23.46
CA ASP A 206 -15.46 22.37 23.34
C ASP A 206 -14.94 23.77 22.94
N ASP A 207 -14.29 23.81 21.78
CA ASP A 207 -13.72 24.98 21.12
C ASP A 207 -14.08 24.93 19.64
N LEU A 208 -14.50 26.06 19.07
CA LEU A 208 -14.96 26.08 17.68
C LEU A 208 -13.81 26.00 16.66
N VAL A 209 -12.74 26.77 16.83
CA VAL A 209 -11.80 27.10 15.74
C VAL A 209 -10.34 26.77 16.02
N ASN A 210 -9.95 26.54 17.27
CA ASN A 210 -8.57 26.24 17.63
C ASN A 210 -8.21 24.78 17.38
N GLU A 211 -6.91 24.47 17.42
CA GLU A 211 -6.40 23.11 17.31
C GLU A 211 -7.03 22.20 18.37
N GLY A 212 -7.50 21.01 17.96
CA GLY A 212 -8.26 20.11 18.82
C GLY A 212 -9.74 20.46 18.98
N GLY A 213 -10.20 21.59 18.44
CA GLY A 213 -11.60 22.00 18.42
C GLY A 213 -12.44 21.34 17.32
N ILE A 214 -13.68 21.79 17.17
CA ILE A 214 -14.71 21.21 16.29
C ILE A 214 -14.32 21.32 14.81
N MET A 215 -13.88 22.50 14.36
CA MET A 215 -13.51 22.68 12.95
C MET A 215 -12.20 21.95 12.60
N ASP A 216 -11.28 21.83 13.55
CA ASP A 216 -10.08 21.01 13.37
C ASP A 216 -10.41 19.51 13.30
N LEU A 217 -11.31 19.01 14.15
CA LEU A 217 -11.81 17.63 14.06
C LEU A 217 -12.36 17.34 12.66
N TRP A 218 -13.20 18.22 12.12
CA TRP A 218 -13.76 18.05 10.78
C TRP A 218 -12.69 17.91 9.70
N VAL A 219 -11.63 18.74 9.76
CA VAL A 219 -10.50 18.65 8.83
C VAL A 219 -9.70 17.35 9.04
N ARG A 220 -9.47 16.94 10.28
CA ARG A 220 -8.76 15.68 10.60
C ARG A 220 -9.53 14.46 10.11
N GLU A 221 -10.83 14.38 10.33
CA GLU A 221 -11.69 13.30 9.84
C GLU A 221 -11.73 13.26 8.31
N ALA A 222 -11.88 14.40 7.65
CA ALA A 222 -11.85 14.49 6.19
C ALA A 222 -10.54 13.96 5.58
N ARG A 223 -9.39 14.22 6.22
CA ARG A 223 -8.09 13.66 5.81
C ARG A 223 -8.06 12.14 5.94
N LEU A 224 -8.57 11.58 7.04
CA LEU A 224 -8.64 10.13 7.24
C LEU A 224 -9.52 9.45 6.19
N PHE A 225 -10.69 10.01 5.88
CA PHE A 225 -11.58 9.49 4.85
C PHE A 225 -10.96 9.55 3.45
N LYS A 226 -10.22 10.60 3.11
CA LYS A 226 -9.52 10.74 1.83
C LYS A 226 -8.61 9.55 1.52
N TYR A 227 -8.04 8.92 2.54
CA TYR A 227 -7.14 7.77 2.41
C TYR A 227 -7.79 6.42 2.74
N GLY A 228 -9.12 6.38 2.84
CA GLY A 228 -9.89 5.15 3.00
C GLY A 228 -9.99 4.63 4.44
N SER A 229 -9.77 5.51 5.43
CA SER A 229 -9.82 5.15 6.85
C SER A 229 -11.14 5.55 7.49
N GLY A 230 -11.60 4.76 8.47
CA GLY A 230 -12.70 5.11 9.36
C GLY A 230 -12.20 5.80 10.63
N THR A 231 -13.04 6.65 11.19
CA THR A 231 -12.79 7.40 12.41
C THR A 231 -14.01 7.39 13.31
N GLY A 232 -13.79 7.37 14.62
CA GLY A 232 -14.82 7.59 15.64
C GLY A 232 -14.35 8.66 16.61
N SER A 233 -15.26 9.54 17.01
CA SER A 233 -14.92 10.72 17.81
C SER A 233 -15.72 10.74 19.10
N ASN A 234 -15.06 11.02 20.23
CA ASN A 234 -15.72 11.20 21.52
C ASN A 234 -16.20 12.65 21.67
N PHE A 235 -17.51 12.86 21.64
CA PHE A 235 -18.16 14.18 21.76
C PHE A 235 -18.61 14.53 23.18
N SER A 236 -18.29 13.72 24.20
CA SER A 236 -18.76 13.97 25.58
C SER A 236 -18.30 15.30 26.17
N ASP A 237 -17.20 15.88 25.67
CA ASP A 237 -16.71 17.17 26.14
C ASP A 237 -17.46 18.36 25.54
N ILE A 238 -18.24 18.17 24.46
CA ILE A 238 -19.04 19.24 23.83
C ILE A 238 -20.25 19.57 24.72
N ARG A 239 -20.44 20.86 24.99
CA ARG A 239 -21.57 21.32 25.81
C ARG A 239 -22.91 20.94 25.18
N GLY A 240 -23.87 20.54 26.02
CA GLY A 240 -25.24 20.25 25.61
C GLY A 240 -26.08 21.50 25.37
N ASP A 241 -27.29 21.29 24.84
CA ASP A 241 -28.29 22.34 24.71
C ASP A 241 -28.77 22.82 26.09
N SER A 242 -29.07 24.11 26.21
CA SER A 242 -29.44 24.79 27.47
C SER A 242 -30.92 24.74 27.76
#